data_AF-A0A928HQW8-F1
#
_entry.id   AF-A0A928HQW8-F1
#
_cell.length_a   1.000
_cell.length_b   1.000
_cell.length_c   1.000
_cell.angle_alpha   90.00
_cell.angle_beta   90.00
_cell.angle_gamma   90.00
#
_symmetry.space_group_name_H-M   'P 1'
#
loop_
_entity.id
_entity.type
_entity.pdbx_description
1 polymer ?
#
loop_
_entity_poly.entity_id
_entity_poly.type
_entity_poly.pdbx_seq_one_letter_code
_entity_poly.pdbx_strand_id
1 'polypeptide(L)'
;MPDLMYSMTFMTESLFIPLTLWLVALCWRCFTSSGNRELACSLGAGALCYVVYLCKEVAWMFLIAFLAWYIVAIVKKRRARSQAVMAMGLFLIGFLLPFVTLKLTLFSGMLNSYSQFSFDILLSPYTVLFGLYSLATDATYFIVGFGVFPVIYLLCVYRDIPRRYRDLAFFCLVSLAVGLAVVVFTISMREDVGHVALRQHLRYVIPLFVPLLMLFIKQVAHGQPRRLLRNRRRFMVSTGIVVAFCLLVVGFFGSANLSQGFDNSQFHFMRYTLEQGEPLSQEYFDGWSGEFQDIDPDDGDLLVIEPVNWAWRLGVVAFTLIGMRFLFHRRESMRVFAGGVICLVLAVFMVANSVCAYGYNMKAYGVDQADIDEICAIDAQLAARQASGQVV
;
A
#
# COMPACT_ATOMS: atom_id res chain seq x y z
N MET A 1 -4.79 -10.41 -2.40
CA MET A 1 -3.71 -9.44 -2.68
C MET A 1 -2.65 -10.18 -3.44
N PRO A 2 -2.52 -9.96 -4.75
CA PRO A 2 -1.48 -10.65 -5.51
C PRO A 2 -0.10 -10.01 -5.33
N ASP A 3 -0.06 -8.83 -4.73
CA ASP A 3 0.97 -8.38 -3.78
C ASP A 3 0.98 -9.27 -2.52
N LEU A 4 0.93 -10.58 -2.62
CA LEU A 4 1.38 -11.54 -1.59
C LEU A 4 2.07 -12.70 -2.31
N MET A 5 1.95 -12.75 -3.63
CA MET A 5 2.61 -13.66 -4.55
C MET A 5 4.03 -13.18 -4.89
N TYR A 6 4.62 -12.21 -4.16
CA TYR A 6 6.00 -11.77 -4.39
C TYR A 6 7.01 -12.91 -4.25
N SER A 7 6.67 -13.98 -3.51
CA SER A 7 7.46 -15.20 -3.43
C SER A 7 7.67 -15.88 -4.79
N MET A 8 6.92 -15.49 -5.83
CA MET A 8 7.08 -15.98 -7.20
C MET A 8 8.20 -15.25 -7.97
N THR A 9 8.79 -14.18 -7.42
CA THR A 9 9.84 -13.37 -8.07
C THR A 9 10.94 -12.97 -7.10
N PHE A 10 12.19 -12.84 -7.58
CA PHE A 10 13.33 -12.41 -6.75
C PHE A 10 13.31 -10.89 -6.53
N MET A 11 12.41 -10.42 -5.68
CA MET A 11 12.16 -9.00 -5.40
C MET A 11 12.43 -8.69 -3.91
N THR A 12 12.90 -7.46 -3.63
CA THR A 12 13.23 -7.00 -2.26
C THR A 12 12.06 -7.12 -1.28
N GLU A 13 10.84 -7.09 -1.83
CA GLU A 13 9.53 -7.22 -1.19
C GLU A 13 9.40 -8.55 -0.42
N SER A 14 9.98 -9.63 -0.95
CA SER A 14 9.96 -10.97 -0.34
C SER A 14 10.67 -11.00 1.01
N LEU A 15 11.63 -10.10 1.25
CA LEU A 15 12.27 -9.90 2.55
C LEU A 15 11.61 -8.78 3.34
N PHE A 16 11.30 -7.66 2.69
CA PHE A 16 10.77 -6.46 3.32
C PHE A 16 9.50 -6.73 4.14
N ILE A 17 8.55 -7.48 3.59
CA ILE A 17 7.24 -7.70 4.21
C ILE A 17 7.31 -8.56 5.48
N PRO A 18 7.89 -9.79 5.46
CA PRO A 18 7.98 -10.58 6.67
C PRO A 18 8.80 -9.87 7.75
N LEU A 19 9.92 -9.23 7.39
CA LEU A 19 10.73 -8.45 8.34
C LEU A 19 9.96 -7.29 8.95
N THR A 20 9.16 -6.59 8.15
CA THR A 20 8.31 -5.51 8.64
C THR A 20 7.22 -6.01 9.58
N LEU A 21 6.61 -7.17 9.32
CA LEU A 21 5.64 -7.77 10.24
C LEU A 21 6.29 -8.14 11.58
N TRP A 22 7.51 -8.69 11.55
CA TRP A 22 8.31 -8.91 12.75
C TRP A 22 8.63 -7.61 13.49
N LEU A 23 8.98 -6.55 12.76
CA LEU A 23 9.21 -5.23 13.34
C LEU A 23 7.96 -4.68 14.02
N VAL A 24 6.80 -4.72 13.36
CA VAL A 24 5.52 -4.30 13.93
C VAL A 24 5.20 -5.10 15.19
N ALA A 25 5.41 -6.42 15.16
CA ALA A 25 5.19 -7.29 16.32
C ALA A 25 6.13 -6.95 17.49
N LEU A 26 7.39 -6.65 17.21
CA LEU A 26 8.39 -6.29 18.21
C LEU A 26 8.11 -4.90 18.81
N CYS A 27 7.78 -3.91 17.98
CA CYS A 27 7.30 -2.60 18.42
C CYS A 27 6.06 -2.72 19.32
N TRP A 28 5.10 -3.58 18.94
CA TRP A 28 3.93 -3.82 19.79
C TRP A 28 4.30 -4.44 21.15
N ARG A 29 5.31 -5.32 21.20
CA ARG A 29 5.88 -5.82 22.46
C ARG A 29 6.52 -4.71 23.28
N CYS A 30 7.22 -3.75 22.66
CA CYS A 30 7.74 -2.57 23.36
C CYS A 30 6.61 -1.78 24.03
N PHE A 31 5.55 -1.48 23.27
CA PHE A 31 4.44 -0.66 23.75
C PHE A 31 3.68 -1.30 24.91
N THR A 32 3.69 -2.64 24.99
CA THR A 32 2.93 -3.42 25.98
C THR A 32 3.77 -3.90 27.17
N SER A 33 5.09 -3.94 27.05
CA SER A 33 6.01 -4.37 28.11
C SER A 33 6.46 -3.20 28.98
N SER A 34 6.96 -3.47 30.18
CA SER A 34 7.56 -2.47 31.08
C SER A 34 8.91 -2.95 31.61
N GLY A 35 9.72 -2.03 32.13
CA GLY A 35 11.05 -2.28 32.67
C GLY A 35 12.03 -2.77 31.61
N ASN A 36 12.93 -3.66 32.02
CA ASN A 36 14.03 -4.15 31.17
C ASN A 36 13.56 -4.81 29.87
N ARG A 37 12.38 -5.44 29.87
CA ARG A 37 11.83 -6.09 28.68
C ARG A 37 11.48 -5.09 27.59
N GLU A 38 10.94 -3.93 27.94
CA GLU A 38 10.68 -2.84 26.99
C GLU A 38 11.99 -2.34 26.38
N LEU A 39 13.02 -2.17 27.20
CA LEU A 39 14.32 -1.66 26.78
C LEU A 39 15.01 -2.64 25.82
N ALA A 40 15.03 -3.93 26.17
CA ALA A 40 15.57 -4.97 25.30
C ALA A 40 14.79 -5.09 23.98
N CYS A 41 13.46 -5.05 24.03
CA CYS A 41 12.64 -5.04 22.82
C CYS A 41 12.86 -3.77 21.99
N SER A 42 13.11 -2.61 22.61
CA SER A 42 13.34 -1.36 21.89
C SER A 42 14.69 -1.38 21.16
N LEU A 43 15.75 -1.87 21.79
CA LEU A 43 17.04 -2.08 21.14
C LEU A 43 16.91 -3.06 19.95
N GLY A 44 16.25 -4.20 20.17
CA GLY A 44 16.01 -5.21 19.13
C GLY A 44 15.14 -4.67 17.98
N ALA A 45 14.12 -3.86 18.28
CA ALA A 45 13.28 -3.22 17.28
C ALA A 45 14.06 -2.19 16.46
N GLY A 46 14.99 -1.44 17.08
CA GLY A 46 15.88 -0.53 16.37
C GLY A 46 16.78 -1.26 15.38
N ALA A 47 17.43 -2.35 15.83
CA ALA A 47 18.27 -3.18 14.97
C ALA A 47 17.48 -3.82 13.82
N LEU A 48 16.31 -4.37 14.10
CA LEU A 48 15.44 -4.93 13.06
C LEU A 48 14.92 -3.85 12.10
N CYS A 49 14.63 -2.64 12.60
CA CYS A 49 14.24 -1.49 11.76
C CYS A 49 15.35 -1.12 10.77
N TYR A 50 16.62 -1.26 11.17
CA TYR A 50 17.74 -1.06 10.26
C TYR A 50 17.81 -2.17 9.19
N VAL A 51 17.57 -3.43 9.55
CA VAL A 51 17.51 -4.52 8.55
C VAL A 51 16.36 -4.29 7.55
N VAL A 52 15.20 -3.83 8.03
CA VAL A 52 14.06 -3.45 7.16
C VAL A 52 14.45 -2.26 6.27
N TYR A 53 15.23 -1.31 6.78
CA TYR A 53 15.75 -0.18 6.01
C TYR A 53 16.70 -0.61 4.88
N LEU A 54 17.53 -1.63 5.10
CA LEU A 54 18.36 -2.21 4.05
C LEU A 54 17.55 -2.81 2.91
N CYS A 55 16.34 -3.32 3.17
CA CYS A 55 15.44 -3.77 2.12
C CYS A 55 14.84 -2.59 1.35
N LYS A 56 14.33 -1.59 2.08
CA LYS A 56 13.74 -0.39 1.48
C LYS A 56 13.97 0.84 2.36
N GLU A 57 14.50 1.90 1.76
CA GLU A 57 14.80 3.12 2.50
C GLU A 57 13.53 3.82 3.05
N VAL A 58 12.34 3.55 2.49
CA VAL A 58 11.05 4.03 3.03
C VAL A 58 10.78 3.55 4.47
N ALA A 59 11.51 2.56 4.98
CA ALA A 59 11.42 2.07 6.36
C ALA A 59 11.62 3.14 7.44
N TRP A 60 12.17 4.32 7.11
CA TRP A 60 12.21 5.49 8.01
C TRP A 60 10.83 5.84 8.59
N MET A 61 9.74 5.49 7.91
CA MET A 61 8.39 5.66 8.44
C MET A 61 8.16 4.93 9.78
N PHE A 62 8.80 3.78 10.00
CA PHE A 62 8.71 3.04 11.26
C PHE A 62 9.52 3.70 12.36
N LEU A 63 10.68 4.25 12.01
CA LEU A 63 11.52 5.01 12.95
C LEU A 63 10.73 6.21 13.50
N ILE A 64 10.17 7.03 12.60
CA ILE A 64 9.40 8.22 12.96
C ILE A 64 8.15 7.85 13.75
N ALA A 65 7.41 6.81 13.33
CA ALA A 65 6.21 6.36 14.03
C ALA A 65 6.51 5.85 15.45
N PHE A 66 7.63 5.16 15.65
CA PHE A 66 8.05 4.68 16.97
C PHE A 66 8.38 5.83 17.91
N LEU A 67 9.15 6.81 17.43
CA LEU A 67 9.50 8.01 18.21
C LEU A 67 8.24 8.83 18.53
N ALA A 68 7.35 9.02 17.56
CA ALA A 68 6.09 9.73 17.74
C ALA A 68 5.22 9.08 18.82
N TRP A 69 5.17 7.75 18.90
CA TRP A 69 4.41 7.05 19.93
C TRP A 69 4.96 7.34 21.33
N TYR A 70 6.28 7.27 21.53
CA TYR A 70 6.89 7.57 22.83
C TYR A 70 6.75 9.04 23.23
N ILE A 71 6.88 9.97 22.27
CA ILE A 71 6.63 11.40 22.50
C ILE A 71 5.20 11.60 23.03
N VAL A 72 4.20 11.00 22.35
CA VAL A 72 2.80 11.05 22.80
C VAL A 72 2.62 10.37 24.16
N ALA A 73 3.33 9.27 24.44
CA ALA A 73 3.27 8.59 25.73
C ALA A 73 3.83 9.46 26.87
N ILE A 74 4.91 10.22 26.64
CA ILE A 74 5.49 11.18 27.58
C ILE A 74 4.52 12.34 27.82
N VAL A 75 4.03 12.99 26.75
CA VAL A 75 3.13 14.15 26.83
C VAL A 75 1.84 13.78 27.57
N LYS A 76 1.29 12.59 27.32
CA LYS A 76 0.07 12.10 27.98
C LYS A 76 0.32 11.46 29.34
N LYS A 77 1.55 11.55 29.89
CA LYS A 77 1.96 10.96 31.17
C LYS A 77 1.58 9.48 31.30
N ARG A 78 1.61 8.74 30.19
CA ARG A 78 1.26 7.31 30.14
C ARG A 78 2.42 6.41 30.55
N ARG A 79 3.65 6.92 30.46
CA ARG A 79 4.89 6.26 30.85
C ARG A 79 5.75 7.19 31.67
N ALA A 80 6.61 6.61 32.51
CA ALA A 80 7.66 7.36 33.17
C ALA A 80 8.60 7.97 32.12
N ARG A 81 8.90 9.27 32.25
CA ARG A 81 9.69 10.02 31.27
C ARG A 81 11.08 9.40 31.08
N SER A 82 11.74 9.00 32.16
CA SER A 82 13.06 8.36 32.12
C SER A 82 13.05 7.07 31.29
N GLN A 83 12.06 6.21 31.52
CA GLN A 83 11.93 4.94 30.83
C GLN A 83 11.60 5.11 29.35
N ALA A 84 10.69 6.04 29.01
CA ALA A 84 10.36 6.37 27.62
C ALA A 84 11.56 6.94 26.84
N VAL A 85 12.31 7.87 27.45
CA VAL A 85 13.52 8.45 26.83
C VAL A 85 14.59 7.37 26.64
N MET A 86 14.78 6.49 27.62
CA MET A 86 15.74 5.39 27.50
C MET A 86 15.33 4.39 26.41
N ALA A 87 14.04 4.05 26.29
CA ALA A 87 13.55 3.18 25.23
C ALA A 87 13.73 3.81 23.83
N MET A 88 13.44 5.10 23.68
CA MET A 88 13.72 5.84 22.44
C MET A 88 15.22 5.86 22.12
N GLY A 89 16.06 6.12 23.12
CA GLY A 89 17.51 6.12 22.98
C GLY A 89 18.06 4.76 22.56
N LEU A 90 17.60 3.68 23.18
CA LEU A 90 18.00 2.32 22.80
C LEU A 90 17.52 1.91 21.42
N PHE A 91 16.32 2.32 21.02
CA PHE A 91 15.84 2.11 19.66
C PHE A 91 16.70 2.86 18.63
N LEU A 92 17.03 4.12 18.90
CA LEU A 92 17.94 4.91 18.05
C LEU A 92 19.34 4.30 18.01
N ILE A 93 19.89 3.85 19.12
CA ILE A 93 21.19 3.16 19.15
C ILE A 93 21.13 1.88 18.33
N GLY A 94 20.06 1.08 18.51
CA GLY A 94 19.86 -0.15 17.75
C GLY A 94 19.79 0.07 16.25
N PHE A 95 19.26 1.21 15.80
CA PHE A 95 19.20 1.59 14.39
C PHE A 95 20.50 2.24 13.89
N LEU A 96 20.99 3.26 14.59
CA LEU A 96 22.09 4.12 14.15
C LEU A 96 23.45 3.44 14.25
N LEU A 97 23.68 2.59 15.26
CA LEU A 97 24.95 1.90 15.42
C LEU A 97 25.26 1.01 14.19
N PRO A 98 24.37 0.09 13.76
CA PRO A 98 24.62 -0.70 12.55
C PRO A 98 24.56 0.14 11.26
N PHE A 99 23.73 1.19 11.21
CA PHE A 99 23.71 2.11 10.07
C PHE A 99 25.07 2.79 9.85
N VAL A 100 25.62 3.42 10.89
CA VAL A 100 26.90 4.14 10.80
C VAL A 100 28.05 3.17 10.56
N THR A 101 28.08 2.03 11.26
CA THR A 101 29.18 1.06 11.07
C THR A 101 29.20 0.50 9.66
N LEU A 102 28.05 0.11 9.09
CA LEU A 102 28.02 -0.38 7.71
C LEU A 102 28.24 0.74 6.70
N LYS A 103 27.79 1.97 6.97
CA LYS A 103 28.04 3.11 6.07
C LYS A 103 29.52 3.48 6.00
N LEU A 104 30.24 3.39 7.11
CA LEU A 104 31.68 3.67 7.18
C LEU A 104 32.55 2.50 6.70
N THR A 105 32.03 1.28 6.69
CA THR A 105 32.78 0.08 6.29
C THR A 105 32.38 -0.42 4.89
N LEU A 106 31.26 -1.13 4.78
CA LEU A 106 30.81 -1.79 3.55
C LEU A 106 30.33 -0.82 2.47
N PHE A 107 29.65 0.27 2.86
CA PHE A 107 29.04 1.22 1.93
C PHE A 107 29.81 2.54 1.83
N SER A 108 31.09 2.52 2.20
CA SER A 108 31.96 3.70 2.11
C SER A 108 32.09 4.12 0.65
N GLY A 109 31.81 5.39 0.35
CA GLY A 109 31.83 5.93 -1.01
C GLY A 109 30.60 5.62 -1.87
N MET A 110 29.66 4.79 -1.42
CA MET A 110 28.38 4.60 -2.12
C MET A 110 27.43 5.75 -1.79
N LEU A 111 26.89 6.40 -2.82
CA LEU A 111 25.80 7.36 -2.66
C LEU A 111 24.52 6.61 -2.25
N ASN A 112 23.76 7.16 -1.30
CA ASN A 112 22.40 6.66 -1.06
C ASN A 112 21.49 7.20 -2.16
N SER A 113 20.40 6.51 -2.48
CA SER A 113 19.41 7.04 -3.44
C SER A 113 18.91 8.43 -3.03
N TYR A 114 18.94 8.75 -1.73
CA TYR A 114 18.56 10.04 -1.14
C TYR A 114 19.69 11.06 -0.91
N SER A 115 20.94 10.83 -1.33
CA SER A 115 22.00 11.85 -1.16
C SER A 115 21.94 12.99 -2.18
N GLN A 116 20.97 12.97 -3.10
CA GLN A 116 20.70 14.03 -4.09
C GLN A 116 19.50 14.90 -3.66
N PHE A 117 19.25 15.03 -2.35
CA PHE A 117 18.15 15.82 -1.82
C PHE A 117 18.51 17.31 -1.81
N SER A 118 17.81 18.12 -2.60
CA SER A 118 17.75 19.57 -2.41
C SER A 118 16.32 20.01 -2.12
N PHE A 119 16.15 20.86 -1.10
CA PHE A 119 14.85 21.47 -0.79
C PHE A 119 14.40 22.48 -1.85
N ASP A 120 15.27 22.78 -2.82
CA ASP A 120 15.02 23.71 -3.93
C ASP A 120 13.85 23.26 -4.81
N ILE A 121 13.57 21.94 -4.86
CA ILE A 121 12.42 21.36 -5.56
C ILE A 121 11.09 21.93 -5.04
N LEU A 122 11.02 22.31 -3.76
CA LEU A 122 9.82 22.90 -3.14
C LEU A 122 9.62 24.39 -3.46
N LEU A 123 10.63 25.05 -4.07
CA LEU A 123 10.52 26.46 -4.46
C LEU A 123 9.72 26.63 -5.76
N SER A 124 9.61 25.57 -6.57
CA SER A 124 8.81 25.59 -7.79
C SER A 124 7.31 25.39 -7.47
N PRO A 125 6.43 26.35 -7.81
CA PRO A 125 4.99 26.21 -7.56
C PRO A 125 4.38 25.04 -8.36
N TYR A 126 4.96 24.73 -9.52
CA TYR A 126 4.56 23.57 -10.33
C TYR A 126 4.81 22.26 -9.56
N THR A 127 5.98 22.11 -8.95
CA THR A 127 6.32 20.89 -8.20
C THR A 127 5.51 20.76 -6.92
N VAL A 128 5.18 21.88 -6.25
CA VAL A 128 4.28 21.87 -5.10
C VAL A 128 2.86 21.43 -5.52
N LEU A 129 2.35 21.95 -6.63
CA LEU A 129 1.05 21.54 -7.17
C LEU A 129 1.05 20.05 -7.55
N PHE A 130 2.12 19.59 -8.20
CA PHE A 130 2.32 18.18 -8.51
C PHE A 130 2.39 17.32 -7.25
N GLY A 131 3.06 17.79 -6.18
CA GLY A 131 3.12 17.12 -4.89
C GLY A 131 1.76 16.98 -4.20
N LEU A 132 0.87 17.97 -4.35
CA LEU A 132 -0.52 17.87 -3.87
C LEU A 132 -1.32 16.86 -4.69
N TYR A 133 -1.12 16.84 -6.00
CA TYR A 133 -1.73 15.88 -6.91
C TYR A 133 -1.28 14.44 -6.61
N SER A 134 0.02 14.19 -6.47
CA SER A 134 0.56 12.88 -6.13
C SER A 134 0.12 12.43 -4.74
N LEU A 135 0.08 13.34 -3.76
CA LEU A 135 -0.46 13.05 -2.43
C LEU A 135 -1.92 12.59 -2.48
N ALA A 136 -2.78 13.26 -3.23
CA ALA A 136 -4.19 12.88 -3.37
C ALA A 136 -4.35 11.51 -4.05
N THR A 137 -3.53 11.26 -5.06
CA THR A 137 -3.51 10.03 -5.86
C THR A 137 -3.00 8.84 -5.05
N ASP A 138 -1.83 8.94 -4.41
CA ASP A 138 -1.27 7.89 -3.57
C ASP A 138 -2.13 7.63 -2.32
N ALA A 139 -2.68 8.67 -1.70
CA ALA A 139 -3.62 8.48 -0.59
C ALA A 139 -4.85 7.66 -1.02
N THR A 140 -5.35 7.91 -2.23
CA THR A 140 -6.47 7.16 -2.80
C THR A 140 -6.07 5.70 -3.01
N TYR A 141 -4.93 5.44 -3.65
CA TYR A 141 -4.46 4.07 -3.87
C TYR A 141 -4.19 3.33 -2.55
N PHE A 142 -3.63 3.99 -1.54
CA PHE A 142 -3.39 3.37 -0.24
C PHE A 142 -4.69 3.05 0.48
N ILE A 143 -5.66 3.96 0.49
CA ILE A 143 -6.95 3.74 1.15
C ILE A 143 -7.71 2.60 0.47
N VAL A 144 -7.77 2.62 -0.87
CA VAL A 144 -8.47 1.60 -1.65
C VAL A 144 -7.76 0.25 -1.51
N GLY A 145 -6.43 0.23 -1.59
CA GLY A 145 -5.66 -1.00 -1.46
C GLY A 145 -5.78 -1.65 -0.08
N PHE A 146 -6.04 -0.86 0.96
CA PHE A 146 -6.30 -1.37 2.30
C PHE A 146 -7.77 -1.77 2.51
N GLY A 147 -8.62 -1.69 1.47
CA GLY A 147 -10.01 -2.08 1.51
C GLY A 147 -10.95 -1.05 2.14
N VAL A 148 -10.53 0.23 2.22
CA VAL A 148 -11.27 1.41 2.74
C VAL A 148 -11.61 1.32 4.25
N PHE A 149 -12.29 0.25 4.66
CA PHE A 149 -12.79 0.05 6.01
C PHE A 149 -11.69 -0.14 7.06
N PRO A 150 -10.62 -0.92 6.86
CA PRO A 150 -9.59 -1.10 7.88
C PRO A 150 -8.98 0.21 8.37
N VAL A 151 -8.80 1.20 7.50
CA VAL A 151 -8.27 2.52 7.87
C VAL A 151 -9.35 3.39 8.50
N ILE A 152 -10.47 3.61 7.81
CA ILE A 152 -11.52 4.56 8.24
C ILE A 152 -12.19 4.10 9.55
N TYR A 153 -12.44 2.80 9.68
CA TYR A 153 -13.05 2.23 10.88
C TYR A 153 -12.17 2.44 12.10
N LEU A 154 -10.86 2.21 11.98
CA LEU A 154 -9.94 2.41 13.09
C LEU A 154 -9.86 3.89 13.47
N LEU A 155 -9.90 4.82 12.53
CA LEU A 155 -9.96 6.26 12.82
C LEU A 155 -11.25 6.65 13.58
N CYS A 156 -12.40 6.14 13.15
CA CYS A 156 -13.70 6.47 13.76
C CYS A 156 -13.85 5.90 15.18
N VAL A 157 -13.33 4.70 15.42
CA VAL A 157 -13.47 3.97 16.68
C VAL A 157 -12.23 4.12 17.57
N TYR A 158 -11.19 4.85 17.13
CA TYR A 158 -9.88 4.96 17.77
C TYR A 158 -9.93 5.21 19.30
N ARG A 159 -10.84 6.07 19.74
CA ARG A 159 -11.02 6.41 21.16
C ARG A 159 -11.59 5.26 22.00
N ASP A 160 -12.38 4.39 21.38
CA ASP A 160 -13.07 3.27 22.00
C ASP A 160 -12.25 1.98 22.00
N ILE A 161 -11.16 1.90 21.21
CA ILE A 161 -10.25 0.74 21.16
C ILE A 161 -9.51 0.57 22.51
N PRO A 162 -9.42 -0.64 23.09
CA PRO A 162 -8.65 -0.87 24.31
C PRO A 162 -7.19 -0.42 24.16
N ARG A 163 -6.59 0.15 25.22
CA ARG A 163 -5.28 0.82 25.17
C ARG A 163 -4.20 0.02 24.43
N ARG A 164 -4.05 -1.27 24.77
CA ARG A 164 -3.08 -2.19 24.15
C ARG A 164 -3.17 -2.25 22.62
N TYR A 165 -4.37 -2.22 22.05
CA TYR A 165 -4.57 -2.27 20.60
C TYR A 165 -4.57 -0.87 19.99
N ARG A 166 -4.87 0.15 20.79
CA ARG A 166 -4.84 1.55 20.40
C ARG A 166 -3.40 2.02 20.14
N ASP A 167 -2.44 1.54 20.93
CA ASP A 167 -1.03 1.84 20.73
C ASP A 167 -0.50 1.25 19.42
N LEU A 168 -0.89 0.01 19.09
CA LEU A 168 -0.62 -0.59 17.78
C LEU A 168 -1.31 0.17 16.64
N ALA A 169 -2.60 0.51 16.82
CA ALA A 169 -3.34 1.28 15.82
C ALA A 169 -2.70 2.66 15.57
N PHE A 170 -2.25 3.35 16.62
CA PHE A 170 -1.51 4.60 16.50
C PHE A 170 -0.25 4.42 15.68
N PHE A 171 0.57 3.42 16.03
CA PHE A 171 1.81 3.15 15.32
C PHE A 171 1.55 2.88 13.84
N CYS A 172 0.61 1.99 13.51
CA CYS A 172 0.28 1.68 12.11
C CYS A 172 -0.28 2.90 11.34
N LEU A 173 -1.17 3.71 11.95
CA LEU A 173 -1.74 4.88 11.29
C LEU A 173 -0.70 5.99 11.08
N VAL A 174 0.20 6.20 12.04
CA VAL A 174 1.30 7.15 11.88
C VAL A 174 2.31 6.63 10.86
N SER A 175 2.67 5.35 10.89
CA SER A 175 3.51 4.73 9.84
C SER A 175 2.89 4.91 8.46
N LEU A 176 1.58 4.74 8.31
CA LEU A 176 0.89 4.93 7.04
C LEU A 176 0.96 6.39 6.57
N ALA A 177 0.69 7.35 7.47
CA ALA A 177 0.74 8.78 7.14
C ALA A 177 2.16 9.26 6.81
N VAL A 178 3.16 8.82 7.58
CA VAL A 178 4.57 9.13 7.31
C VAL A 178 5.04 8.42 6.04
N GLY A 179 4.64 7.16 5.83
CA GLY A 179 4.94 6.42 4.61
C GLY A 179 4.42 7.12 3.37
N LEU A 180 3.18 7.61 3.40
CA LEU A 180 2.60 8.43 2.34
C LEU A 180 3.42 9.70 2.09
N ALA A 181 3.77 10.45 3.16
CA ALA A 181 4.57 11.67 3.02
C ALA A 181 5.96 11.39 2.46
N VAL A 182 6.61 10.30 2.90
CA VAL A 182 7.92 9.87 2.42
C VAL A 182 7.83 9.48 0.94
N VAL A 183 6.86 8.65 0.55
CA VAL A 183 6.68 8.24 -0.85
C VAL A 183 6.47 9.45 -1.76
N VAL A 184 5.54 10.35 -1.40
CA VAL A 184 5.26 11.56 -2.18
C VAL A 184 6.52 12.41 -2.34
N PHE A 185 7.24 12.64 -1.25
CA PHE A 185 8.38 13.55 -1.25
C PHE A 185 9.66 12.94 -1.85
N THR A 186 9.92 11.65 -1.62
CA THR A 186 11.17 11.00 -2.01
C THR A 186 11.09 10.24 -3.32
N ILE A 187 9.88 9.88 -3.78
CA ILE A 187 9.65 9.12 -5.01
C ILE A 187 8.85 9.99 -5.98
N SER A 188 7.57 10.28 -5.68
CA SER A 188 6.67 10.88 -6.67
C SER A 188 7.15 12.27 -7.13
N MET A 189 7.48 13.17 -6.20
CA MET A 189 7.98 14.52 -6.52
C MET A 189 9.39 14.52 -7.13
N ARG A 190 10.08 13.39 -7.17
CA ARG A 190 11.43 13.28 -7.73
C ARG A 190 11.42 12.60 -9.09
N GLU A 191 10.74 11.47 -9.18
CA GLU A 191 10.79 10.56 -10.31
C GLU A 191 9.65 10.80 -11.29
N ASP A 192 8.50 11.27 -10.80
CA ASP A 192 7.26 11.31 -11.57
C ASP A 192 6.80 12.72 -11.95
N VAL A 193 7.55 13.77 -11.60
CA VAL A 193 7.19 15.16 -11.94
C VAL A 193 7.06 15.32 -13.46
N GLY A 194 5.88 15.73 -13.91
CA GLY A 194 5.54 15.87 -15.32
C GLY A 194 4.74 14.70 -15.89
N HIS A 195 4.62 13.58 -15.18
CA HIS A 195 3.81 12.44 -15.61
C HIS A 195 2.37 12.52 -15.08
N VAL A 196 1.40 12.41 -15.99
CA VAL A 196 -0.04 12.39 -15.68
C VAL A 196 -0.48 11.04 -15.08
N ALA A 197 0.26 9.97 -15.37
CA ALA A 197 0.03 8.64 -14.79
C ALA A 197 1.10 8.34 -13.74
N LEU A 198 0.77 8.53 -12.45
CA LEU A 198 1.67 8.15 -11.36
C LEU A 198 1.76 6.63 -11.22
N ARG A 199 2.98 6.17 -10.93
CA ARG A 199 3.23 4.81 -10.47
C ARG A 199 2.53 4.59 -9.13
N GLN A 200 1.86 3.46 -8.99
CA GLN A 200 1.27 3.08 -7.71
C GLN A 200 2.40 2.64 -6.77
N HIS A 201 2.51 3.28 -5.61
CA HIS A 201 3.58 3.03 -4.65
C HIS A 201 3.13 2.16 -3.47
N LEU A 202 2.17 1.27 -3.69
CA LEU A 202 1.51 0.52 -2.62
C LEU A 202 2.46 -0.46 -1.93
N ARG A 203 3.44 -1.01 -2.66
CA ARG A 203 4.51 -1.88 -2.15
C ARG A 203 5.29 -1.36 -0.95
N TYR A 204 5.30 -0.05 -0.70
CA TYR A 204 6.03 0.50 0.45
C TYR A 204 5.22 0.44 1.75
N VAL A 205 3.89 0.52 1.66
CA VAL A 205 3.00 0.55 2.84
C VAL A 205 2.28 -0.76 3.08
N ILE A 206 2.22 -1.67 2.09
CA ILE A 206 1.50 -2.93 2.18
C ILE A 206 1.77 -3.81 3.40
N PRO A 207 2.98 -3.82 4.04
CA PRO A 207 3.14 -4.59 5.28
C PRO A 207 2.21 -4.13 6.41
N LEU A 208 1.72 -2.89 6.38
CA LEU A 208 0.76 -2.34 7.35
C LEU A 208 -0.66 -2.89 7.12
N PHE A 209 -0.96 -3.49 5.98
CA PHE A 209 -2.28 -4.03 5.67
C PHE A 209 -2.68 -5.12 6.66
N VAL A 210 -1.80 -6.10 6.89
CA VAL A 210 -2.06 -7.22 7.82
C VAL A 210 -2.39 -6.73 9.24
N PRO A 211 -1.55 -5.90 9.91
CA PRO A 211 -1.88 -5.45 11.26
C PRO A 211 -3.13 -4.57 11.32
N LEU A 212 -3.39 -3.72 10.31
CA LEU A 212 -4.61 -2.91 10.27
C LEU A 212 -5.85 -3.78 10.04
N LEU A 213 -5.77 -4.78 9.16
CA LEU A 213 -6.84 -5.75 8.93
C LEU A 213 -7.12 -6.59 10.17
N MET A 214 -6.08 -7.07 10.88
CA MET A 214 -6.24 -7.80 12.14
C MET A 214 -6.93 -6.94 13.21
N LEU A 215 -6.54 -5.67 13.33
CA LEU A 215 -7.19 -4.73 14.23
C LEU A 215 -8.66 -4.51 13.83
N PHE A 216 -8.93 -4.32 12.53
CA PHE A 216 -10.27 -4.17 12.00
C PHE A 216 -11.15 -5.39 12.31
N ILE A 217 -10.74 -6.59 11.90
CA ILE A 217 -11.47 -7.85 12.14
C ILE A 217 -11.74 -8.02 13.63
N LYS A 218 -10.73 -7.80 14.49
CA LYS A 218 -10.90 -7.91 15.93
C LYS A 218 -11.93 -6.91 16.47
N GLN A 219 -11.93 -5.67 15.99
CA GLN A 219 -12.90 -4.69 16.42
C GLN A 219 -14.30 -4.92 15.82
N VAL A 220 -14.42 -5.56 14.67
CA VAL A 220 -15.73 -5.91 14.08
C VAL A 220 -16.30 -7.15 14.79
N ALA A 221 -15.48 -8.18 15.02
CA ALA A 221 -15.89 -9.44 15.62
C ALA A 221 -16.14 -9.35 17.13
N HIS A 222 -15.32 -8.61 17.87
CA HIS A 222 -15.44 -8.47 19.33
C HIS A 222 -15.94 -7.09 19.78
N GLY A 223 -16.12 -6.14 18.85
CA GLY A 223 -16.61 -4.81 19.20
C GLY A 223 -18.06 -4.88 19.62
N GLN A 224 -18.34 -4.50 20.87
CA GLN A 224 -19.69 -4.35 21.37
C GLN A 224 -20.51 -3.52 20.35
N PRO A 225 -21.50 -4.13 19.68
CA PRO A 225 -22.20 -3.52 18.56
C PRO A 225 -22.86 -2.17 18.87
N ARG A 226 -23.10 -1.90 20.15
CA ARG A 226 -23.66 -0.65 20.69
C ARG A 226 -22.73 0.57 20.52
N ARG A 227 -21.41 0.39 20.56
CA ARG A 227 -20.44 1.50 20.45
C ARG A 227 -20.31 2.02 19.02
N LEU A 228 -20.38 1.09 18.06
CA LEU A 228 -20.38 1.38 16.63
C LEU A 228 -21.67 2.10 16.20
N LEU A 229 -22.82 1.65 16.73
CA LEU A 229 -24.12 2.29 16.52
C LEU A 229 -24.17 3.73 17.08
N ARG A 230 -23.49 4.02 18.18
CA ARG A 230 -23.41 5.38 18.78
C ARG A 230 -22.75 6.39 17.84
N ASN A 231 -21.76 5.96 17.05
CA ASN A 231 -21.04 6.79 16.10
C ASN A 231 -21.42 6.51 14.63
N ARG A 232 -22.54 5.83 14.38
CA ARG A 232 -22.95 5.39 13.02
C ARG A 232 -22.97 6.53 12.00
N ARG A 233 -23.51 7.70 12.39
CA ARG A 233 -23.55 8.87 11.50
C ARG A 233 -22.15 9.36 11.15
N ARG A 234 -21.24 9.43 12.13
CA ARG A 234 -19.85 9.85 11.89
C ARG A 234 -19.14 8.89 10.95
N PHE A 235 -19.26 7.60 11.21
CA PHE A 235 -18.65 6.59 10.35
C PHE A 235 -19.20 6.66 8.91
N MET A 236 -20.53 6.67 8.73
CA MET A 236 -21.14 6.76 7.39
C MET A 236 -20.71 8.02 6.64
N VAL A 237 -20.67 9.17 7.33
CA VAL A 237 -20.22 10.44 6.73
C VAL A 237 -18.74 10.36 6.37
N SER A 238 -17.89 9.88 7.27
CA SER A 238 -16.45 9.73 7.00
C SER A 238 -16.18 8.78 5.84
N THR A 239 -16.85 7.62 5.78
CA THR A 239 -16.67 6.70 4.65
C THR A 239 -17.26 7.27 3.37
N GLY A 240 -18.41 7.95 3.42
CA GLY A 240 -18.98 8.63 2.25
C GLY A 240 -18.05 9.70 1.69
N ILE A 241 -17.45 10.53 2.56
CA ILE A 241 -16.46 11.55 2.17
C ILE A 241 -15.24 10.90 1.53
N VAL A 242 -14.68 9.86 2.15
CA VAL A 242 -13.47 9.21 1.62
C VAL A 242 -13.76 8.52 0.29
N VAL A 243 -14.90 7.83 0.16
CA VAL A 243 -15.29 7.20 -1.12
C VAL A 243 -15.52 8.27 -2.19
N ALA A 244 -16.24 9.34 -1.88
CA ALA A 244 -16.44 10.45 -2.82
C ALA A 244 -15.11 11.09 -3.23
N PHE A 245 -14.19 11.27 -2.30
CA PHE A 245 -12.84 11.75 -2.58
C PHE A 245 -12.07 10.79 -3.49
N CYS A 246 -12.06 9.49 -3.20
CA CYS A 246 -11.40 8.49 -4.03
C CYS A 246 -12.00 8.46 -5.45
N LEU A 247 -13.34 8.53 -5.57
CA LEU A 247 -14.01 8.61 -6.87
C LEU A 247 -13.70 9.91 -7.61
N LEU A 248 -13.60 11.02 -6.90
CA LEU A 248 -13.21 12.31 -7.48
C LEU A 248 -11.79 12.19 -8.02
N VAL A 249 -10.84 11.69 -7.25
CA VAL A 249 -9.44 11.51 -7.69
C VAL A 249 -9.37 10.58 -8.89
N VAL A 250 -10.01 9.41 -8.84
CA VAL A 250 -10.05 8.45 -9.96
C VAL A 250 -10.80 9.01 -11.19
N GLY A 251 -11.79 9.86 -10.97
CA GLY A 251 -12.61 10.48 -12.02
C GLY A 251 -11.93 11.66 -12.71
N PHE A 252 -11.29 12.54 -11.95
CA PHE A 252 -10.62 13.75 -12.46
C PHE A 252 -9.25 13.43 -13.09
N PHE A 253 -8.54 12.43 -12.56
CA PHE A 253 -7.15 12.16 -12.95
C PHE A 253 -7.01 10.88 -13.79
N GLY A 254 -7.99 10.63 -14.67
CA GLY A 254 -8.09 9.62 -15.74
C GLY A 254 -6.98 8.57 -15.86
N SER A 255 -7.40 7.30 -15.84
CA SER A 255 -6.63 6.07 -16.18
C SER A 255 -5.11 6.23 -16.14
N ALA A 256 -4.54 6.09 -14.94
CA ALA A 256 -3.11 5.87 -14.81
C ALA A 256 -2.73 4.70 -15.74
N ASN A 257 -1.75 4.92 -16.64
CA ASN A 257 -1.18 3.88 -17.48
C ASN A 257 -0.86 2.66 -16.60
N LEU A 258 -1.70 1.63 -16.70
CA LEU A 258 -1.67 0.43 -15.86
C LEU A 258 -0.42 -0.45 -16.17
N SER A 259 0.51 0.03 -17.00
CA SER A 259 1.60 -0.76 -17.56
C SER A 259 2.83 -0.90 -16.64
N GLN A 260 2.95 -0.12 -15.56
CA GLN A 260 4.16 -0.16 -14.73
C GLN A 260 3.95 -0.89 -13.40
N GLY A 261 4.28 -2.19 -13.41
CA GLY A 261 4.71 -2.94 -12.23
C GLY A 261 3.64 -3.70 -11.46
N PHE A 262 4.10 -4.73 -10.76
CA PHE A 262 3.38 -5.61 -9.82
C PHE A 262 2.40 -4.89 -8.88
N ASP A 263 2.55 -3.57 -8.66
CA ASP A 263 1.69 -2.73 -7.83
C ASP A 263 0.21 -2.69 -8.28
N ASN A 264 -0.10 -3.03 -9.54
CA ASN A 264 -1.48 -3.18 -10.03
C ASN A 264 -2.15 -4.50 -9.60
N SER A 265 -1.50 -5.28 -8.75
CA SER A 265 -1.94 -6.64 -8.52
C SER A 265 -3.35 -6.76 -7.95
N GLN A 266 -3.76 -5.77 -7.16
CA GLN A 266 -5.04 -5.76 -6.45
C GLN A 266 -6.24 -5.55 -7.38
N PHE A 267 -5.96 -5.24 -8.65
CA PHE A 267 -6.95 -5.06 -9.69
C PHE A 267 -6.70 -5.98 -10.89
N HIS A 268 -5.88 -7.03 -10.81
CA HIS A 268 -5.69 -7.93 -11.97
C HIS A 268 -7.00 -8.56 -12.46
N PHE A 269 -7.94 -8.87 -11.56
CA PHE A 269 -9.25 -9.33 -11.97
C PHE A 269 -10.01 -8.23 -12.73
N MET A 270 -9.99 -7.00 -12.21
CA MET A 270 -10.63 -5.85 -12.85
C MET A 270 -9.99 -5.51 -14.20
N ARG A 271 -8.65 -5.51 -14.26
CA ARG A 271 -7.85 -5.31 -15.46
C ARG A 271 -8.12 -6.40 -16.49
N TYR A 272 -8.12 -7.67 -16.08
CA TYR A 272 -8.47 -8.77 -16.97
C TYR A 272 -9.86 -8.58 -17.58
N THR A 273 -10.85 -8.18 -16.78
CA THR A 273 -12.19 -7.87 -17.32
C THR A 273 -12.23 -6.60 -18.19
N LEU A 274 -11.36 -5.62 -17.93
CA LEU A 274 -11.24 -4.41 -18.75
C LEU A 274 -10.59 -4.73 -20.11
N GLU A 275 -9.53 -5.55 -20.13
CA GLU A 275 -8.86 -6.02 -21.35
C GLU A 275 -9.79 -6.88 -22.23
N GLN A 276 -10.85 -7.47 -21.66
CA GLN A 276 -11.88 -8.22 -22.38
C GLN A 276 -13.08 -7.34 -22.80
N GLY A 277 -13.15 -6.10 -22.32
CA GLY A 277 -14.25 -5.18 -22.62
C GLY A 277 -13.95 -4.37 -23.87
N GLU A 278 -14.81 -4.47 -24.89
CA GLU A 278 -14.71 -3.58 -26.05
C GLU A 278 -15.10 -2.14 -25.64
N PRO A 279 -14.28 -1.13 -25.98
CA PRO A 279 -14.67 0.26 -25.82
C PRO A 279 -15.89 0.55 -26.72
N LEU A 280 -16.76 1.48 -26.30
CA LEU A 280 -17.83 1.93 -27.17
C LEU A 280 -17.22 2.62 -28.40
N SER A 281 -17.60 2.19 -29.60
CA SER A 281 -17.12 2.82 -30.83
C SER A 281 -17.57 4.27 -30.89
N GLN A 282 -16.70 5.12 -31.41
CA GLN A 282 -16.93 6.57 -31.55
C GLN A 282 -18.17 6.88 -32.41
N GLU A 283 -18.53 5.97 -33.33
CA GLU A 283 -19.77 6.01 -34.13
C GLU A 283 -21.06 6.13 -33.28
N TYR A 284 -21.07 5.62 -32.04
CA TYR A 284 -22.24 5.76 -31.15
C TYR A 284 -22.45 7.20 -30.66
N PHE A 285 -21.40 8.03 -30.68
CA PHE A 285 -21.41 9.39 -30.16
C PHE A 285 -21.47 10.45 -31.27
N ASP A 286 -21.19 10.08 -32.52
CA ASP A 286 -21.28 10.96 -33.70
C ASP A 286 -22.69 11.50 -33.97
N GLY A 287 -23.73 10.79 -33.51
CA GLY A 287 -25.12 11.27 -33.57
C GLY A 287 -25.46 12.36 -32.53
N TRP A 288 -24.60 12.58 -31.53
CA TRP A 288 -24.81 13.53 -30.44
C TRP A 288 -23.83 14.72 -30.48
N SER A 289 -22.74 14.62 -31.24
CA SER A 289 -21.65 15.61 -31.29
C SER A 289 -21.83 16.72 -32.34
N GLY A 290 -23.05 16.94 -32.83
CA GLY A 290 -23.38 17.82 -33.97
C GLY A 290 -22.94 19.30 -33.92
N GLU A 291 -22.15 19.74 -32.93
CA GLU A 291 -21.59 21.09 -32.82
C GLU A 291 -20.10 21.15 -32.43
N PHE A 292 -19.39 20.02 -32.26
CA PHE A 292 -17.96 20.03 -31.90
C PHE A 292 -17.09 19.62 -33.10
N GLN A 293 -16.91 20.51 -34.07
CA GLN A 293 -16.10 20.27 -35.29
C GLN A 293 -14.64 20.77 -35.21
N ASP A 294 -14.18 21.28 -34.06
CA ASP A 294 -12.86 21.94 -33.95
C ASP A 294 -11.80 21.13 -33.16
N ILE A 295 -11.95 19.81 -33.01
CA ILE A 295 -10.93 18.99 -32.34
C ILE A 295 -10.09 18.28 -33.41
N ASP A 296 -8.81 18.66 -33.46
CA ASP A 296 -7.79 18.17 -34.37
C ASP A 296 -7.66 16.63 -34.26
N PRO A 297 -7.86 15.87 -35.36
CA PRO A 297 -7.88 14.40 -35.31
C PRO A 297 -6.53 13.75 -34.95
N ASP A 298 -5.42 14.52 -34.94
CA ASP A 298 -4.08 14.04 -34.61
C ASP A 298 -3.72 14.17 -33.11
N ASP A 299 -4.53 14.88 -32.31
CA ASP A 299 -4.31 15.06 -30.87
C ASP A 299 -5.13 14.04 -30.06
N GLY A 300 -4.60 12.80 -29.99
CA GLY A 300 -4.86 11.78 -28.97
C GLY A 300 -6.32 11.53 -28.56
N ASP A 301 -6.87 10.40 -29.03
CA ASP A 301 -8.10 9.72 -28.57
C ASP A 301 -9.04 10.54 -27.67
N LEU A 302 -10.08 11.12 -28.31
CA LEU A 302 -11.28 11.60 -27.64
C LEU A 302 -11.73 10.61 -26.56
N LEU A 303 -12.01 11.15 -25.37
CA LEU A 303 -12.44 10.49 -24.13
C LEU A 303 -13.08 9.10 -24.33
N VAL A 304 -12.26 8.03 -24.31
CA VAL A 304 -12.72 6.65 -24.51
C VAL A 304 -13.62 6.23 -23.34
N ILE A 305 -14.91 6.05 -23.60
CA ILE A 305 -15.86 5.58 -22.59
C ILE A 305 -15.81 4.05 -22.57
N GLU A 306 -15.13 3.51 -21.55
CA GLU A 306 -15.10 2.08 -21.25
C GLU A 306 -16.24 1.69 -20.29
N PRO A 307 -17.34 1.07 -20.75
CA PRO A 307 -18.51 0.78 -19.92
C PRO A 307 -18.18 -0.16 -18.75
N VAL A 308 -17.22 -1.06 -18.97
CA VAL A 308 -16.71 -2.01 -17.97
C VAL A 308 -16.02 -1.28 -16.82
N ASN A 309 -15.29 -0.20 -17.10
CA ASN A 309 -14.64 0.64 -16.09
C ASN A 309 -15.67 1.34 -15.21
N TRP A 310 -16.70 1.91 -15.84
CA TRP A 310 -17.82 2.53 -15.14
C TRP A 310 -18.63 1.53 -14.31
N ALA A 311 -18.89 0.33 -14.83
CA ALA A 311 -19.56 -0.74 -14.10
C ALA A 311 -18.77 -1.17 -12.86
N TRP A 312 -17.44 -1.26 -12.96
CA TRP A 312 -16.58 -1.54 -11.80
C TRP A 312 -16.59 -0.42 -10.76
N ARG A 313 -16.50 0.84 -11.19
CA ARG A 313 -16.63 2.01 -10.29
C ARG A 313 -17.97 1.97 -9.55
N LEU A 314 -19.07 1.72 -10.26
CA LEU A 314 -20.41 1.54 -9.68
C LEU A 314 -20.47 0.34 -8.72
N GLY A 315 -19.84 -0.78 -9.08
CA GLY A 315 -19.78 -1.98 -8.26
C GLY A 315 -19.05 -1.77 -6.95
N VAL A 316 -17.90 -1.08 -6.96
CA VAL A 316 -17.14 -0.71 -5.76
C VAL A 316 -17.97 0.21 -4.86
N VAL A 317 -18.66 1.21 -5.45
CA VAL A 317 -19.55 2.10 -4.71
C VAL A 317 -20.72 1.33 -4.09
N ALA A 318 -21.39 0.47 -4.86
CA ALA A 318 -22.50 -0.34 -4.40
C ALA A 318 -22.06 -1.29 -3.27
N PHE A 319 -20.95 -2.01 -3.43
CA PHE A 319 -20.37 -2.87 -2.41
C PHE A 319 -20.08 -2.10 -1.12
N THR A 320 -19.51 -0.89 -1.24
CA THR A 320 -19.17 -0.06 -0.09
C THR A 320 -20.42 0.44 0.63
N LEU A 321 -21.44 0.91 -0.10
CA LEU A 321 -22.71 1.38 0.46
C LEU A 321 -23.53 0.25 1.08
N ILE A 322 -23.59 -0.91 0.43
CA ILE A 322 -24.30 -2.11 0.91
C ILE A 322 -23.57 -2.68 2.13
N GLY A 323 -22.25 -2.84 2.05
CA GLY A 323 -21.41 -3.31 3.15
C GLY A 323 -21.57 -2.42 4.39
N MET A 324 -21.62 -1.11 4.22
CA MET A 324 -21.98 -0.18 5.28
C MET A 324 -23.41 -0.41 5.81
N ARG A 325 -24.42 -0.48 4.95
CA ARG A 325 -25.80 -0.65 5.43
C ARG A 325 -25.97 -1.90 6.29
N PHE A 326 -25.28 -2.98 5.95
CA PHE A 326 -25.36 -4.24 6.67
C PHE A 326 -24.46 -4.33 7.91
N LEU A 327 -23.20 -3.85 7.86
CA LEU A 327 -22.33 -3.78 9.05
C LEU A 327 -22.95 -2.94 10.17
N PHE A 328 -23.75 -1.95 9.80
CA PHE A 328 -24.44 -1.06 10.74
C PHE A 328 -25.92 -1.41 10.96
N HIS A 329 -26.35 -2.61 10.54
CA HIS A 329 -27.73 -3.02 10.76
C HIS A 329 -28.01 -3.24 12.26
N ARG A 330 -29.23 -2.91 12.71
CA ARG A 330 -29.58 -2.96 14.16
C ARG A 330 -29.60 -4.39 14.70
N ARG A 331 -29.89 -5.37 13.85
CA ARG A 331 -30.02 -6.78 14.22
C ARG A 331 -28.64 -7.46 14.21
N GLU A 332 -28.25 -8.06 15.33
CA GLU A 332 -26.94 -8.69 15.50
C GLU A 332 -26.71 -9.87 14.54
N SER A 333 -27.72 -10.72 14.36
CA SER A 333 -27.67 -11.82 13.38
C SER A 333 -27.34 -11.34 11.97
N MET A 334 -27.91 -10.22 11.55
CA MET A 334 -27.68 -9.64 10.22
C MET A 334 -26.30 -9.02 10.09
N ARG A 335 -25.72 -8.48 11.18
CA ARG A 335 -24.35 -7.96 11.17
C ARG A 335 -23.31 -9.06 11.12
N VAL A 336 -23.51 -10.13 11.88
CA VAL A 336 -22.60 -11.30 11.85
C VAL A 336 -22.69 -11.97 10.48
N PHE A 337 -23.90 -12.19 9.97
CA PHE A 337 -24.12 -12.71 8.62
C PHE A 337 -23.44 -11.83 7.57
N ALA A 338 -23.67 -10.52 7.60
CA ALA A 338 -23.06 -9.61 6.64
C ALA A 338 -21.55 -9.45 6.80
N GLY A 339 -21.02 -9.47 8.02
CA GLY A 339 -19.59 -9.52 8.27
C GLY A 339 -18.98 -10.78 7.65
N GLY A 340 -19.65 -11.92 7.81
CA GLY A 340 -19.28 -13.18 7.15
C GLY A 340 -19.33 -13.09 5.62
N VAL A 341 -20.41 -12.53 5.05
CA VAL A 341 -20.56 -12.31 3.60
C VAL A 341 -19.50 -11.35 3.07
N ILE A 342 -19.22 -10.24 3.75
CA ILE A 342 -18.17 -9.29 3.36
C ILE A 342 -16.81 -9.97 3.40
N CYS A 343 -16.50 -10.72 4.46
CA CYS A 343 -15.27 -11.50 4.55
C CYS A 343 -15.17 -12.53 3.43
N LEU A 344 -16.26 -13.22 3.09
CA LEU A 344 -16.31 -14.20 2.01
C LEU A 344 -16.10 -13.53 0.64
N VAL A 345 -16.79 -12.42 0.37
CA VAL A 345 -16.63 -11.65 -0.87
C VAL A 345 -15.21 -11.13 -1.00
N LEU A 346 -14.63 -10.59 0.08
CA LEU A 346 -13.22 -10.18 0.10
C LEU A 346 -12.30 -11.39 -0.16
N ALA A 347 -12.55 -12.54 0.45
CA ALA A 347 -11.76 -13.74 0.22
C ALA A 347 -11.85 -14.24 -1.23
N VAL A 348 -13.06 -14.31 -1.81
CA VAL A 348 -13.28 -14.69 -3.21
C VAL A 348 -12.60 -13.70 -4.15
N PHE A 349 -12.76 -12.39 -3.92
CA PHE A 349 -12.11 -11.36 -4.72
C PHE A 349 -10.58 -11.43 -4.60
N MET A 350 -10.05 -11.77 -3.41
CA MET A 350 -8.62 -12.01 -3.23
C MET A 350 -8.13 -13.21 -4.03
N VAL A 351 -8.88 -14.33 -4.04
CA VAL A 351 -8.55 -15.52 -4.84
C VAL A 351 -8.61 -15.21 -6.33
N ALA A 352 -9.67 -14.56 -6.80
CA ALA A 352 -9.84 -14.17 -8.21
C ALA A 352 -8.70 -13.28 -8.68
N ASN A 353 -8.35 -12.24 -7.90
CA ASN A 353 -7.20 -11.41 -8.19
C ASN A 353 -5.89 -12.21 -8.24
N SER A 354 -5.68 -13.16 -7.32
CA SER A 354 -4.48 -13.99 -7.33
C SER A 354 -4.38 -14.87 -8.58
N VAL A 355 -5.49 -15.44 -9.03
CA VAL A 355 -5.55 -16.22 -10.27
C VAL A 355 -5.27 -15.33 -11.49
N CYS A 356 -5.90 -14.17 -11.60
CA CYS A 356 -5.67 -13.25 -12.71
C CYS A 356 -4.24 -12.69 -12.72
N ALA A 357 -3.65 -12.46 -11.55
CA ALA A 357 -2.25 -12.05 -11.43
C ALA A 357 -1.29 -13.11 -11.95
N TYR A 358 -1.54 -14.38 -11.60
CA TYR A 358 -0.76 -15.50 -12.12
C TYR A 358 -0.86 -15.56 -13.65
N GLY A 359 -2.06 -15.45 -14.22
CA GLY A 359 -2.26 -15.43 -15.67
C GLY A 359 -1.55 -14.26 -16.36
N TYR A 360 -1.62 -13.05 -15.79
CA TYR A 360 -0.90 -11.88 -16.31
C TYR A 360 0.62 -12.07 -16.24
N ASN A 361 1.14 -12.53 -15.10
CA ASN A 361 2.58 -12.73 -14.93
C ASN A 361 3.11 -13.82 -15.87
N MET A 362 2.35 -14.89 -16.11
CA MET A 362 2.69 -15.88 -17.13
C MET A 362 2.71 -15.28 -18.54
N LYS A 363 1.79 -14.37 -18.87
CA LYS A 363 1.77 -13.71 -20.19
C LYS A 363 2.89 -12.66 -20.36
N ALA A 364 3.21 -11.93 -19.30
CA ALA A 364 4.15 -10.80 -19.35
C ALA A 364 5.61 -11.21 -19.08
N TYR A 365 5.82 -12.25 -18.28
CA TYR A 365 7.14 -12.70 -17.82
C TYR A 365 7.34 -14.21 -17.98
N GLY A 366 6.34 -14.95 -18.45
CA GLY A 366 6.54 -16.34 -18.83
C GLY A 366 7.48 -16.41 -20.02
N VAL A 367 8.42 -17.34 -19.94
CA VAL A 367 9.28 -17.70 -21.06
C VAL A 367 8.39 -18.51 -22.00
N ASP A 368 8.26 -18.08 -23.25
CA ASP A 368 7.46 -18.81 -24.22
C ASP A 368 8.03 -20.23 -24.38
N GLN A 369 7.18 -21.21 -24.68
CA GLN A 369 7.66 -22.59 -24.84
C GLN A 369 8.77 -22.69 -25.90
N ALA A 370 8.72 -21.83 -26.93
CA ALA A 370 9.76 -21.68 -27.93
C ALA A 370 11.10 -21.18 -27.35
N ASP A 371 11.05 -20.20 -26.44
CA ASP A 371 12.25 -19.67 -25.77
C ASP A 371 12.84 -20.72 -24.80
N ILE A 372 12.00 -21.52 -24.14
CA ILE A 372 12.45 -22.66 -23.31
C ILE A 372 13.15 -23.70 -24.18
N ASP A 373 12.55 -24.06 -25.32
CA ASP A 373 13.10 -25.04 -26.25
C ASP A 373 14.42 -24.53 -26.87
N GLU A 374 14.55 -23.22 -27.13
CA GLU A 374 15.80 -22.58 -27.59
C GLU A 374 16.89 -22.64 -26.52
N ILE A 375 16.57 -22.32 -25.26
CA ILE A 375 17.53 -22.42 -24.14
C ILE A 375 17.99 -23.87 -23.96
N CYS A 376 17.07 -24.84 -23.99
CA CYS A 376 17.40 -26.26 -23.90
C CYS A 376 18.26 -26.74 -25.09
N ALA A 377 18.03 -26.22 -26.31
CA ALA A 377 18.85 -26.51 -27.47
C ALA A 377 20.27 -25.92 -27.34
N ILE A 378 20.39 -24.71 -26.79
CA ILE A 378 21.69 -24.06 -26.52
C ILE A 378 22.47 -24.82 -25.45
N ASP A 379 21.81 -25.25 -24.36
CA ASP A 379 22.43 -26.06 -23.31
C ASP A 379 22.89 -27.42 -23.83
N ALA A 380 22.10 -28.07 -24.69
CA ALA A 380 22.50 -29.31 -25.34
C ALA A 380 23.72 -29.14 -26.27
N GLN A 381 23.80 -28.01 -26.97
CA GLN A 381 24.96 -27.67 -27.81
C GLN A 381 26.21 -27.33 -26.99
N LEU A 382 26.05 -26.62 -25.87
CA LEU A 382 27.14 -26.33 -24.92
C LEU A 382 27.68 -27.60 -24.28
N ALA A 383 26.79 -28.49 -23.83
CA ALA A 383 27.17 -29.79 -23.28
C ALA A 383 27.90 -30.66 -24.31
N ALA A 384 27.45 -30.66 -25.57
CA ALA A 384 28.10 -31.37 -26.66
C ALA A 384 29.50 -30.79 -26.98
N ARG A 385 29.65 -29.46 -26.95
CA ARG A 385 30.94 -28.78 -27.19
C ARG A 385 31.95 -28.94 -26.05
N GLN A 386 31.46 -29.00 -24.81
CA GLN A 386 32.28 -29.32 -23.64
C GLN A 386 32.75 -30.78 -23.69
N ALA A 387 31.87 -31.71 -24.07
CA ALA A 387 32.22 -33.13 -24.24
C ALA A 387 33.23 -33.36 -25.39
N SER A 388 33.20 -32.52 -26.44
CA SER A 388 34.16 -32.59 -27.55
C SER A 388 35.47 -31.82 -27.28
N GLY A 389 35.67 -31.26 -26.08
CA GLY A 389 36.90 -30.54 -25.71
C GLY A 389 37.15 -29.25 -26.49
N GLN A 390 36.11 -28.64 -27.08
CA GLN A 390 36.23 -27.44 -27.92
C GLN A 390 35.98 -26.13 -27.16
N VAL A 391 35.63 -26.18 -25.88
CA VAL A 391 35.39 -24.99 -25.04
C VAL A 391 36.09 -25.18 -23.69
N VAL A 392 36.93 -24.20 -23.31
CA VAL A 392 37.54 -24.08 -21.97
C VAL A 392 36.56 -23.45 -21.01
#